data_AF-A0AAE1XUG3-F1
#
_entry.id   AF-A0AAE1XUG3-F1
#
_cell.length_a   1.000
_cell.length_b   1.000
_cell.length_c   1.000
_cell.angle_alpha   90.00
_cell.angle_beta   90.00
_cell.angle_gamma   90.00
#
_symmetry.space_group_name_H-M   'P 1'
#
loop_
_entity.id
_entity.type
_entity.pdbx_description
1 polymer ?
#
loop_
_entity_poly.entity_id
_entity_poly.type
_entity_poly.pdbx_seq_one_letter_code
_entity_poly.pdbx_strand_id
1 'polypeptide(L)'
;MATPEILQTEQDLLMYAALFENSKDGNVKSRGMEIEKKIEFLESLAGRVSNRRSRRWLNDRLLMELVPRLNAEEIRGLFAPPPWGDDVPPSPFCMTNVGEWDNFRNIDMDKEASIMKSLDSSSTKRRDRLDADKVAALTAWHRVDSRTREALRRCYLSDLINGYEECIRAFVKDSGNGDVLVLHVQDPFHRLLLHGVCEFYNLVSTTVTESKGRESSKTTRIKKKQSVSADLPNITLSNFLKMAKEGFCSLAVVDFLRQFTMAKKPVRYCIVDAFTDSAFKGNPAAVCLLEEERDEEWMQAVAREFNISETCYLTRLSESAECLTGSVPRFRLRWFTPVAEVKLCGHATLAASHFLFAYNLVKSDTIEFLTLSGILTAKRVPDTKILDLSNSLNGNAPESFLIELDFPVDPVTEYNGPGKVSAISKSLGGASVHEIHKTTAADDLIVVLPSGEAVAEIEPNFDEIQKCPGRGVIITGLAPTGSGFDFFSRFFCPKLGINEDPVCGSAHCALAPYWSKKLGKSDFIAYQASPRSGVLHLHLDDKNQRVSLRGKAVAVMEGSLLV
;
A
#
# COMPACT_ATOMS: atom_id res chain seq x y z
N MET A 1 44.62 6.96 -0.92
CA MET A 1 45.13 8.15 -1.62
C MET A 1 45.11 7.84 -3.11
N ALA A 2 44.45 8.67 -3.92
CA ALA A 2 44.35 8.44 -5.37
C ALA A 2 45.67 8.81 -6.06
N THR A 3 46.00 8.10 -7.14
CA THR A 3 47.24 8.29 -7.92
C THR A 3 47.28 9.67 -8.61
N PRO A 4 48.49 10.25 -8.81
CA PRO A 4 48.68 11.63 -9.28
C PRO A 4 48.09 11.93 -10.67
N GLU A 5 47.84 10.90 -11.49
CA GLU A 5 47.33 11.02 -12.85
C GLU A 5 45.89 11.58 -12.92
N ILE A 6 45.09 11.44 -11.85
CA ILE A 6 43.69 11.89 -11.82
C ILE A 6 43.59 13.40 -11.55
N LEU A 7 44.54 13.99 -10.81
CA LEU A 7 44.55 15.43 -10.51
C LEU A 7 45.01 16.28 -11.71
N GLN A 8 45.84 15.71 -12.59
CA GLN A 8 46.20 16.35 -13.86
C GLN A 8 45.01 16.44 -14.82
N THR A 9 44.09 15.47 -14.78
CA THR A 9 42.91 15.46 -15.66
C THR A 9 41.86 16.50 -15.27
N GLU A 10 41.75 16.85 -13.98
CA GLU A 10 40.87 17.95 -13.52
C GLU A 10 41.36 19.33 -13.99
N GLN A 11 42.67 19.55 -14.03
CA GLN A 11 43.25 20.80 -14.53
C GLN A 11 43.13 20.95 -16.05
N ASP A 12 43.29 19.86 -16.80
CA ASP A 12 43.02 19.84 -18.25
C ASP A 12 41.53 20.08 -18.56
N LEU A 13 40.62 19.57 -17.72
CA LEU A 13 39.17 19.79 -17.84
C LEU A 13 38.74 21.22 -17.51
N LEU A 14 39.35 21.86 -16.50
CA LEU A 14 39.10 23.27 -16.20
C LEU A 14 39.66 24.20 -17.28
N MET A 15 40.79 23.84 -17.90
CA MET A 15 41.31 24.58 -19.05
C MET A 15 40.47 24.41 -20.32
N TYR A 16 39.85 23.24 -20.51
CA TYR A 16 38.89 23.02 -21.58
C TYR A 16 37.53 23.71 -21.34
N ALA A 17 37.09 23.86 -20.09
CA ALA A 17 35.85 24.59 -19.77
C ALA A 17 35.95 26.09 -20.14
N ALA A 18 37.13 26.69 -19.98
CA ALA A 18 37.38 28.09 -20.36
C ALA A 18 37.38 28.34 -21.88
N LEU A 19 37.62 27.30 -22.70
CA LEU A 19 37.57 27.40 -24.17
C LEU A 19 36.14 27.53 -24.73
N PHE A 20 35.09 27.26 -23.92
CA PHE A 20 33.69 27.25 -24.36
C PHE A 20 32.81 28.36 -23.75
N GLU A 21 33.37 29.33 -23.03
CA GLU A 21 32.57 30.43 -22.44
C GLU A 21 32.60 31.76 -23.21
N ASN A 22 33.26 31.83 -24.37
CA ASN A 22 33.29 33.06 -25.17
C ASN A 22 32.56 32.93 -26.51
N SER A 23 31.24 33.13 -26.50
CA SER A 23 30.62 34.03 -27.48
C SER A 23 29.31 34.60 -26.91
N LYS A 24 29.29 35.91 -26.69
CA LYS A 24 28.10 36.65 -26.25
C LYS A 24 27.08 36.91 -27.37
N ASP A 25 27.21 36.27 -28.52
CA ASP A 25 26.25 36.34 -29.62
C ASP A 25 26.41 35.12 -30.53
N GLY A 26 25.37 34.30 -30.66
CA GLY A 26 25.44 33.07 -31.45
C GLY A 26 24.20 32.19 -31.40
N ASN A 27 23.36 32.32 -32.44
CA ASN A 27 22.31 31.43 -32.94
C ASN A 27 22.11 30.08 -32.20
N VAL A 28 20.86 29.76 -31.81
CA VAL A 28 20.42 28.53 -31.11
C VAL A 28 21.01 27.22 -31.68
N LYS A 29 21.33 27.19 -32.98
CA LYS A 29 21.98 26.05 -33.64
C LYS A 29 23.45 25.81 -33.26
N SER A 30 24.24 26.85 -32.97
CA SER A 30 25.66 26.65 -32.60
C SER A 30 25.80 26.09 -31.18
N ARG A 31 24.85 26.44 -30.32
CA ARG A 31 24.78 25.99 -28.93
C ARG A 31 24.36 24.51 -28.80
N GLY A 32 23.45 24.05 -29.66
CA GLY A 32 23.09 22.63 -29.75
C GLY A 32 24.28 21.74 -30.16
N MET A 33 25.09 22.21 -31.12
CA MET A 33 26.32 21.52 -31.54
C MET A 33 27.39 21.43 -30.44
N GLU A 34 27.48 22.42 -29.55
CA GLU A 34 28.42 22.38 -28.42
C GLU A 34 28.01 21.39 -27.33
N ILE A 35 26.70 21.25 -27.09
CA ILE A 35 26.15 20.30 -26.11
C ILE A 35 26.32 18.87 -26.63
N GLU A 36 26.04 18.61 -27.92
CA GLU A 36 26.24 17.30 -28.53
C GLU A 36 27.71 16.86 -28.47
N LYS A 37 28.66 17.76 -28.74
CA LYS A 37 30.10 17.47 -28.61
C LYS A 37 30.52 17.18 -27.16
N LYS A 38 29.91 17.84 -26.18
CA LYS A 38 30.16 17.56 -24.75
C LYS A 38 29.60 16.20 -24.34
N ILE A 39 28.41 15.84 -24.84
CA ILE A 39 27.79 14.53 -24.58
C ILE A 39 28.64 13.42 -25.22
N GLU A 40 29.02 13.54 -26.49
CA GLU A 40 29.89 12.56 -27.17
C GLU A 40 31.23 12.37 -26.45
N PHE A 41 31.82 13.46 -25.93
CA PHE A 41 33.05 13.39 -25.15
C PHE A 41 32.85 12.65 -23.82
N LEU A 42 31.78 12.95 -23.08
CA LEU A 42 31.46 12.27 -21.82
C LEU A 42 31.14 10.79 -22.03
N GLU A 43 30.43 10.44 -23.12
CA GLU A 43 30.19 9.05 -23.51
C GLU A 43 31.50 8.32 -23.86
N SER A 44 32.45 8.99 -24.52
CA SER A 44 33.77 8.42 -24.83
C SER A 44 34.59 8.07 -23.57
N LEU A 45 34.34 8.76 -22.45
CA LEU A 45 34.97 8.48 -21.16
C LEU A 45 34.31 7.32 -20.42
N ALA A 46 33.02 7.03 -20.66
CA ALA A 46 32.29 5.97 -19.99
C ALA A 46 32.94 4.58 -20.18
N GLY A 47 33.58 4.35 -21.34
CA GLY A 47 34.34 3.13 -21.62
C GLY A 47 35.71 3.04 -20.96
N ARG A 48 36.25 4.15 -20.41
CA ARG A 48 37.61 4.23 -19.85
C ARG A 48 37.65 4.27 -18.32
N VAL A 49 36.49 4.46 -17.68
CA VAL A 49 36.40 4.62 -16.22
C VAL A 49 36.00 3.28 -15.57
N SER A 50 36.92 2.69 -14.81
CA SER A 50 36.71 1.39 -14.15
C SER A 50 36.15 1.47 -12.72
N ASN A 51 36.41 2.59 -12.02
CA ASN A 51 36.03 2.75 -10.62
C ASN A 51 34.58 3.26 -10.45
N ARG A 52 33.84 2.62 -9.55
CA ARG A 52 32.45 2.90 -9.17
C ARG A 52 32.17 4.39 -8.89
N ARG A 53 33.06 5.09 -8.17
CA ARG A 53 32.84 6.50 -7.79
C ARG A 53 32.92 7.44 -9.00
N SER A 54 33.87 7.17 -9.89
CA SER A 54 34.09 7.95 -11.11
C SER A 54 33.02 7.67 -12.17
N ARG A 55 32.51 6.43 -12.27
CA ARG A 55 31.34 6.12 -13.12
C ARG A 55 30.08 6.84 -12.66
N ARG A 56 29.84 6.88 -11.34
CA ARG A 56 28.71 7.60 -10.75
C ARG A 56 28.79 9.10 -11.06
N TRP A 57 29.96 9.70 -10.85
CA TRP A 57 30.19 11.11 -11.17
C TRP A 57 30.00 11.42 -12.67
N LEU A 58 30.49 10.55 -13.55
CA LEU A 58 30.35 10.72 -15.00
C LEU A 58 28.87 10.66 -15.42
N ASN A 59 28.10 9.71 -14.87
CA ASN A 59 26.66 9.60 -15.11
C ASN A 59 25.90 10.82 -14.62
N ASP A 60 26.21 11.31 -13.41
CA ASP A 60 25.58 12.51 -12.85
C ASP A 60 25.88 13.75 -13.73
N ARG A 61 27.09 13.84 -14.30
CA ARG A 61 27.49 14.95 -15.18
C ARG A 61 26.82 14.89 -16.56
N LEU A 62 26.69 13.69 -17.13
CA LEU A 62 25.96 13.45 -18.38
C LEU A 62 24.49 13.81 -18.23
N LEU A 63 23.86 13.42 -17.12
CA LEU A 63 22.47 13.77 -16.82
C LEU A 63 22.26 15.28 -16.71
N MET A 64 23.19 16.00 -16.07
CA MET A 64 23.12 17.47 -15.95
C MET A 64 23.25 18.20 -17.30
N GLU A 65 23.94 17.64 -18.27
CA GLU A 65 24.05 18.21 -19.64
C GLU A 65 22.87 17.79 -20.54
N LEU A 66 22.24 16.65 -20.26
CA LEU A 66 21.05 16.14 -20.98
C LEU A 66 19.74 16.81 -20.54
N VAL A 67 19.71 17.47 -19.38
CA VAL A 67 18.55 18.26 -18.94
C VAL A 67 18.54 19.60 -19.71
N PRO A 68 17.48 19.92 -20.47
CA PRO A 68 17.39 21.20 -21.16
C PRO A 68 17.45 22.34 -20.16
N ARG A 69 18.37 23.30 -20.34
CA ARG A 69 18.35 24.52 -19.52
C ARG A 69 17.16 25.37 -19.97
N LEU A 70 16.17 25.46 -19.08
CA LEU A 70 14.93 26.20 -19.28
C LEU A 70 15.22 27.63 -19.72
N ASN A 71 14.51 28.10 -20.74
CA ASN A 71 14.58 29.48 -21.18
C ASN A 71 13.79 30.40 -20.25
N ALA A 72 13.96 31.73 -20.39
CA ALA A 72 13.33 32.70 -19.48
C ALA A 72 11.79 32.65 -19.49
N GLU A 73 11.15 32.17 -20.56
CA GLU A 73 9.69 32.02 -20.65
C GLU A 73 9.22 30.74 -19.95
N GLU A 74 9.96 29.63 -20.07
CA GLU A 74 9.68 28.38 -19.36
C GLU A 74 9.89 28.51 -17.86
N ILE A 75 10.89 29.32 -17.44
CA ILE A 75 11.09 29.69 -16.04
C ILE A 75 9.91 30.55 -15.55
N ARG A 76 9.38 31.47 -16.36
CA ARG A 76 8.18 32.24 -16.00
C ARG A 76 6.94 31.36 -15.85
N GLY A 77 6.77 30.35 -16.71
CA GLY A 77 5.67 29.38 -16.63
C GLY A 77 5.71 28.45 -15.41
N LEU A 78 6.88 28.24 -14.79
CA LEU A 78 7.00 27.51 -13.52
C LEU A 78 6.40 28.25 -12.31
N PHE A 79 6.19 29.57 -12.42
CA PHE A 79 5.81 30.44 -11.29
C PHE A 79 4.54 31.27 -11.53
N ALA A 80 3.66 30.88 -12.46
CA ALA A 80 2.43 31.63 -12.76
C ALA A 80 1.16 31.06 -12.10
N PRO A 81 0.36 31.86 -11.34
CA PRO A 81 0.67 33.21 -10.84
C PRO A 81 0.52 33.37 -9.30
N PRO A 82 1.00 34.47 -8.67
CA PRO A 82 1.67 35.69 -9.18
C PRO A 82 3.17 35.82 -8.77
N PRO A 83 3.97 36.72 -9.41
CA PRO A 83 3.57 38.06 -9.86
C PRO A 83 3.27 38.30 -11.36
N TRP A 84 3.21 37.30 -12.24
CA TRP A 84 3.21 37.55 -13.70
C TRP A 84 2.00 36.96 -14.48
N GLY A 85 0.77 37.25 -14.04
CA GLY A 85 -0.47 37.18 -14.86
C GLY A 85 -0.97 35.80 -15.33
N ASP A 86 -2.28 35.71 -15.58
CA ASP A 86 -3.03 34.47 -15.86
C ASP A 86 -2.85 33.88 -17.28
N ASP A 87 -2.00 34.48 -18.13
CA ASP A 87 -1.91 34.15 -19.57
C ASP A 87 -0.61 33.43 -19.99
N VAL A 88 -0.08 32.52 -19.16
CA VAL A 88 1.09 31.69 -19.54
C VAL A 88 0.73 30.20 -19.55
N PRO A 89 0.83 29.49 -20.70
CA PRO A 89 0.59 28.05 -20.76
C PRO A 89 1.62 27.29 -19.93
N PRO A 90 1.23 26.27 -19.13
CA PRO A 90 2.15 25.53 -18.28
C PRO A 90 3.22 24.82 -19.12
N SER A 91 4.47 24.90 -18.66
CA SER A 91 5.61 24.23 -19.30
C SER A 91 5.39 22.71 -19.33
N PRO A 92 5.85 21.99 -20.38
CA PRO A 92 5.83 20.52 -20.41
C PRO A 92 6.51 19.86 -19.20
N PHE A 93 7.42 20.60 -18.54
CA PHE A 93 8.12 20.15 -17.34
C PHE A 93 7.24 20.18 -16.07
N CYS A 94 6.16 20.97 -16.07
CA CYS A 94 5.18 21.00 -14.98
C CYS A 94 4.33 19.72 -14.92
N MET A 95 4.42 18.83 -15.92
CA MET A 95 3.66 17.58 -15.99
C MET A 95 4.43 16.33 -15.51
N THR A 96 5.70 16.45 -15.13
CA THR A 96 6.47 15.30 -14.62
C THR A 96 6.60 15.38 -13.10
N ASN A 97 5.87 14.48 -12.42
CA ASN A 97 5.89 14.35 -10.96
C ASN A 97 7.30 13.99 -10.47
N VAL A 98 7.84 14.80 -9.56
CA VAL A 98 9.16 14.60 -8.93
C VAL A 98 9.28 13.22 -8.24
N GLY A 99 8.17 12.61 -7.84
CA GLY A 99 8.13 11.26 -7.25
C GLY A 99 8.53 10.11 -8.19
N GLU A 100 8.45 10.29 -9.52
CA GLU A 100 8.85 9.23 -10.48
C GLU A 100 10.38 9.08 -10.58
N TRP A 101 11.14 10.10 -10.17
CA TRP A 101 12.60 10.10 -10.25
C TRP A 101 13.29 9.37 -9.10
N ASP A 102 12.68 9.29 -7.91
CA ASP A 102 13.30 8.59 -6.77
C ASP A 102 13.17 7.06 -6.86
N ASN A 103 12.12 6.56 -7.54
CA ASN A 103 11.99 5.14 -7.87
C ASN A 103 13.09 4.63 -8.83
N PHE A 104 13.78 5.54 -9.52
CA PHE A 104 14.89 5.21 -10.41
C PHE A 104 16.19 4.86 -9.65
N ARG A 105 16.26 5.15 -8.34
CA ARG A 105 17.52 5.08 -7.55
C ARG A 105 17.75 3.79 -6.77
N ASN A 106 16.74 2.94 -6.58
CA ASN A 106 16.82 1.79 -5.69
C ASN A 106 16.36 0.47 -6.33
N ILE A 107 17.17 -0.11 -7.22
CA ILE A 107 17.03 -1.52 -7.62
C ILE A 107 18.20 -2.31 -7.02
N ASP A 108 17.87 -3.28 -6.18
CA ASP A 108 18.83 -4.12 -5.44
C ASP A 108 19.19 -5.38 -6.25
N MET A 109 20.33 -5.33 -6.93
CA MET A 109 20.86 -6.40 -7.79
C MET A 109 21.21 -7.70 -7.03
N ASP A 110 21.37 -7.66 -5.70
CA ASP A 110 21.75 -8.83 -4.89
C ASP A 110 20.55 -9.76 -4.63
N LYS A 111 19.33 -9.20 -4.63
CA LYS A 111 18.08 -9.96 -4.52
C LYS A 111 17.84 -10.82 -5.77
N GLU A 112 18.15 -10.29 -6.95
CA GLU A 112 18.02 -10.99 -8.24
C GLU A 112 18.98 -12.20 -8.35
N ALA A 113 20.22 -12.06 -7.88
CA ALA A 113 21.22 -13.13 -7.89
C ALA A 113 20.88 -14.26 -6.91
N SER A 114 20.30 -13.92 -5.74
CA SER A 114 19.88 -14.92 -4.74
C SER A 114 18.72 -15.78 -5.23
N ILE A 115 17.81 -15.22 -6.03
CA ILE A 115 16.66 -15.95 -6.59
C ILE A 115 17.11 -16.96 -7.66
N MET A 116 18.11 -16.63 -8.49
CA MET A 116 18.68 -17.60 -9.46
C MET A 116 19.29 -18.83 -8.76
N LYS A 117 19.99 -18.64 -7.64
CA LYS A 117 20.50 -19.76 -6.83
C LYS A 117 19.39 -20.67 -6.32
N SER A 118 18.20 -20.13 -6.04
CA SER A 118 17.05 -20.91 -5.59
C SER A 118 16.41 -21.71 -6.74
N LEU A 119 16.35 -21.14 -7.94
CA LEU A 119 15.79 -21.80 -9.14
C LEU A 119 16.66 -22.95 -9.65
N ASP A 120 17.99 -22.84 -9.57
CA ASP A 120 18.89 -23.94 -9.91
C ASP A 120 18.79 -25.14 -8.94
N SER A 121 18.32 -24.89 -7.71
CA SER A 121 18.24 -25.91 -6.65
C SER A 121 16.95 -26.73 -6.66
N SER A 122 15.89 -26.23 -7.30
CA SER A 122 14.58 -26.89 -7.33
C SER A 122 14.30 -27.53 -8.70
N SER A 123 14.97 -28.65 -9.00
CA SER A 123 14.57 -29.47 -10.16
C SER A 123 14.35 -30.92 -9.76
N THR A 124 13.10 -31.35 -9.64
CA THR A 124 12.73 -32.75 -9.92
C THR A 124 11.34 -32.86 -10.56
N LYS A 125 11.35 -33.37 -11.81
CA LYS A 125 10.30 -34.16 -12.51
C LYS A 125 8.99 -33.40 -12.82
N ARG A 126 8.65 -32.99 -14.05
CA ARG A 126 8.48 -33.73 -15.33
C ARG A 126 8.27 -32.67 -16.44
N ARG A 127 8.86 -32.88 -17.63
CA ARG A 127 8.88 -31.93 -18.76
C ARG A 127 7.59 -31.95 -19.59
N ASP A 128 7.06 -30.77 -19.91
CA ASP A 128 6.34 -30.50 -21.15
C ASP A 128 7.24 -29.69 -22.10
N ARG A 129 7.20 -29.97 -23.41
CA ARG A 129 7.92 -29.18 -24.44
C ARG A 129 7.56 -27.68 -24.38
N LEU A 130 6.31 -27.39 -24.05
CA LEU A 130 5.79 -26.03 -23.83
C LEU A 130 6.54 -25.28 -22.72
N ASP A 131 7.02 -25.97 -21.70
CA ASP A 131 7.74 -25.35 -20.59
C ASP A 131 9.19 -25.03 -20.97
N ALA A 132 9.81 -25.88 -21.80
CA ALA A 132 11.12 -25.61 -22.38
C ALA A 132 11.09 -24.41 -23.35
N ASP A 133 10.05 -24.32 -24.19
CA ASP A 133 9.86 -23.18 -25.10
C ASP A 133 9.60 -21.87 -24.33
N LYS A 134 8.84 -21.92 -23.23
CA LYS A 134 8.60 -20.79 -22.32
C LYS A 134 9.89 -20.33 -21.64
N VAL A 135 10.71 -21.25 -21.13
CA VAL A 135 12.02 -20.96 -20.52
C VAL A 135 12.98 -20.38 -21.56
N ALA A 136 12.97 -20.88 -22.80
CA ALA A 136 13.77 -20.33 -23.89
C ALA A 136 13.36 -18.90 -24.26
N ALA A 137 12.05 -18.62 -24.32
CA ALA A 137 11.52 -17.28 -24.57
C ALA A 137 11.83 -16.30 -23.41
N LEU A 138 11.77 -16.77 -22.17
CA LEU A 138 12.18 -15.98 -21.00
C LEU A 138 13.68 -15.65 -21.06
N THR A 139 14.51 -16.64 -21.38
CA THR A 139 15.96 -16.43 -21.53
C THR A 139 16.26 -15.44 -22.66
N ALA A 140 15.52 -15.52 -23.77
CA ALA A 140 15.60 -14.56 -24.86
C ALA A 140 15.17 -13.14 -24.43
N TRP A 141 14.07 -13.02 -23.66
CA TRP A 141 13.61 -11.76 -23.09
C TRP A 141 14.65 -11.11 -22.18
N HIS A 142 15.40 -11.90 -21.40
CA HIS A 142 16.44 -11.36 -20.50
C HIS A 142 17.63 -10.75 -21.24
N ARG A 143 17.83 -11.09 -22.52
CA ARG A 143 18.87 -10.48 -23.38
C ARG A 143 18.49 -9.09 -23.87
N VAL A 144 17.20 -8.77 -23.88
CA VAL A 144 16.69 -7.47 -24.30
C VAL A 144 17.09 -6.43 -23.26
N ASP A 145 17.63 -5.29 -23.69
CA ASP A 145 18.02 -4.19 -22.83
C ASP A 145 16.86 -3.75 -21.92
N SER A 146 17.19 -3.39 -20.67
CA SER A 146 16.18 -3.07 -19.66
C SER A 146 15.27 -1.92 -20.06
N ARG A 147 15.78 -0.91 -20.78
CA ARG A 147 15.01 0.23 -21.28
C ARG A 147 14.05 -0.20 -22.39
N THR A 148 14.52 -1.08 -23.28
CA THR A 148 13.71 -1.62 -24.37
C THR A 148 12.62 -2.56 -23.87
N ARG A 149 12.90 -3.37 -22.85
CA ARG A 149 11.88 -4.21 -22.19
C ARG A 149 10.75 -3.36 -21.63
N GLU A 150 11.07 -2.24 -20.99
CA GLU A 150 10.06 -1.35 -20.42
C GLU A 150 9.24 -0.64 -21.51
N ALA A 151 9.88 -0.19 -22.59
CA ALA A 151 9.21 0.37 -23.76
C ALA A 151 8.21 -0.63 -24.37
N LEU A 152 8.61 -1.89 -24.54
CA LEU A 152 7.77 -2.97 -25.06
C LEU A 152 6.59 -3.31 -24.13
N ARG A 153 6.74 -3.12 -22.81
CA ARG A 153 5.65 -3.33 -21.82
C ARG A 153 4.61 -2.20 -21.85
N ARG A 154 5.06 -0.93 -21.91
CA ARG A 154 4.16 0.24 -21.85
C ARG A 154 3.48 0.53 -23.19
N CYS A 155 4.17 0.30 -24.30
CA CYS A 155 3.71 0.66 -25.64
C CYS A 155 3.82 -0.56 -26.58
N TYR A 156 2.87 -1.48 -26.45
CA TYR A 156 2.79 -2.67 -27.30
C TYR A 156 2.22 -2.32 -28.68
N LEU A 157 3.10 -2.03 -29.64
CA LEU A 157 2.77 -1.85 -31.06
C LEU A 157 2.85 -3.20 -31.78
N SER A 158 1.81 -4.02 -31.66
CA SER A 158 1.79 -5.41 -32.15
C SER A 158 2.22 -5.54 -33.61
N ASP A 159 1.68 -4.68 -34.48
CA ASP A 159 1.86 -4.80 -35.93
C ASP A 159 3.26 -4.41 -36.35
N LEU A 160 3.84 -3.43 -35.65
CA LEU A 160 5.21 -2.99 -35.85
C LEU A 160 6.22 -4.05 -35.40
N ILE A 161 5.99 -4.62 -34.20
CA ILE A 161 6.83 -5.69 -33.65
C ILE A 161 6.75 -6.92 -34.55
N ASN A 162 5.55 -7.34 -34.95
CA ASN A 162 5.35 -8.46 -35.88
C ASN A 162 6.07 -8.24 -37.21
N GLY A 163 5.97 -7.04 -37.80
CA GLY A 163 6.68 -6.72 -39.05
C GLY A 163 8.21 -6.82 -38.91
N TYR A 164 8.77 -6.37 -37.78
CA TYR A 164 10.20 -6.56 -37.49
C TYR A 164 10.57 -8.03 -37.27
N GLU A 165 9.75 -8.78 -36.54
CA GLU A 165 9.97 -10.20 -36.30
C GLU A 165 9.93 -11.02 -37.59
N GLU A 166 9.02 -10.72 -38.52
CA GLU A 166 8.93 -11.37 -39.83
C GLU A 166 10.21 -11.15 -40.64
N CYS A 167 10.66 -9.88 -40.74
CA CYS A 167 11.89 -9.52 -41.44
C CYS A 167 13.12 -10.20 -40.82
N ILE A 168 13.22 -10.21 -39.49
CA ILE A 168 14.33 -10.80 -38.75
C ILE A 168 14.33 -12.32 -38.87
N ARG A 169 13.17 -12.99 -38.78
CA ARG A 169 13.07 -14.44 -38.89
C ARG A 169 13.35 -14.92 -40.32
N ALA A 170 12.89 -14.20 -41.34
CA ALA A 170 13.24 -14.45 -42.73
C ALA A 170 14.76 -14.32 -42.94
N PHE A 171 15.36 -13.23 -42.45
CA PHE A 171 16.81 -13.06 -42.48
C PHE A 171 17.55 -14.19 -41.76
N VAL A 172 17.09 -14.63 -40.59
CA VAL A 172 17.76 -15.72 -39.86
C VAL A 172 17.69 -17.04 -40.61
N LYS A 173 16.57 -17.34 -41.30
CA LYS A 173 16.39 -18.58 -42.07
C LYS A 173 17.13 -18.60 -43.40
N ASP A 174 17.12 -17.49 -44.13
CA ASP A 174 17.48 -17.47 -45.56
C ASP A 174 18.90 -16.96 -45.84
N SER A 175 19.62 -16.45 -44.82
CA SER A 175 20.94 -15.83 -44.97
C SER A 175 22.11 -16.65 -44.40
N GLY A 176 23.31 -16.52 -44.96
CA GLY A 176 24.53 -17.16 -44.49
C GLY A 176 25.19 -16.44 -43.30
N ASN A 177 26.21 -17.09 -42.70
CA ASN A 177 27.04 -16.49 -41.65
C ASN A 177 27.96 -15.41 -42.25
N GLY A 178 27.44 -14.20 -42.41
CA GLY A 178 28.17 -13.05 -42.99
C GLY A 178 27.27 -11.98 -43.58
N ASP A 179 26.02 -12.34 -43.87
CA ASP A 179 25.04 -11.43 -44.46
C ASP A 179 24.59 -10.36 -43.46
N VAL A 180 24.12 -9.23 -43.99
CA VAL A 180 23.70 -8.06 -43.20
C VAL A 180 22.31 -7.64 -43.66
N LEU A 181 21.33 -7.69 -42.74
CA LEU A 181 20.02 -7.09 -42.97
C LEU A 181 20.10 -5.59 -42.68
N VAL A 182 19.54 -4.77 -43.58
CA VAL A 182 19.58 -3.31 -43.48
C VAL A 182 18.14 -2.79 -43.46
N LEU A 183 17.76 -2.11 -42.38
CA LEU A 183 16.44 -1.52 -42.21
C LEU A 183 16.55 0.01 -42.04
N HIS A 184 15.72 0.75 -42.76
CA HIS A 184 15.66 2.21 -42.67
C HIS A 184 14.54 2.62 -41.71
N VAL A 185 14.91 2.99 -40.49
CA VAL A 185 13.95 3.38 -39.43
C VAL A 185 14.35 4.75 -38.90
N GLN A 186 13.57 5.78 -39.25
CA GLN A 186 13.88 7.18 -38.89
C GLN A 186 13.38 7.56 -37.49
N ASP A 187 12.33 6.92 -37.00
CA ASP A 187 11.80 7.17 -35.67
C ASP A 187 12.72 6.56 -34.58
N PRO A 188 13.20 7.34 -33.59
CA PRO A 188 14.06 6.86 -32.53
C PRO A 188 13.43 5.77 -31.65
N PHE A 189 12.13 5.86 -31.40
CA PHE A 189 11.40 4.91 -30.57
C PHE A 189 11.22 3.57 -31.31
N HIS A 190 10.85 3.61 -32.60
CA HIS A 190 10.78 2.41 -33.43
C HIS A 190 12.14 1.72 -33.59
N ARG A 191 13.24 2.50 -33.65
CA ARG A 191 14.61 1.95 -33.62
C ARG A 191 14.91 1.23 -32.30
N LEU A 192 14.52 1.81 -31.17
CA LEU A 192 14.69 1.17 -29.87
C LEU A 192 13.97 -0.18 -29.83
N LEU A 193 12.71 -0.23 -30.30
CA LEU A 193 11.95 -1.48 -30.39
C LEU A 193 12.62 -2.49 -31.33
N LEU A 194 13.09 -2.05 -32.50
CA LEU A 194 13.83 -2.89 -33.45
C LEU A 194 15.10 -3.50 -32.83
N HIS A 195 15.86 -2.70 -32.05
CA HIS A 195 17.03 -3.18 -31.32
C HIS A 195 16.63 -4.28 -30.31
N GLY A 196 15.54 -4.10 -29.58
CA GLY A 196 15.03 -5.12 -28.65
C GLY A 196 14.58 -6.41 -29.32
N VAL A 197 13.92 -6.32 -30.48
CA VAL A 197 13.57 -7.51 -31.28
C VAL A 197 14.84 -8.24 -31.70
N CYS A 198 15.87 -7.52 -32.16
CA CYS A 198 17.16 -8.12 -32.51
C CYS A 198 17.82 -8.83 -31.31
N GLU A 199 17.79 -8.22 -30.13
CA GLU A 199 18.37 -8.79 -28.90
C GLU A 199 17.65 -10.05 -28.45
N PHE A 200 16.31 -10.08 -28.55
CA PHE A 200 15.50 -11.26 -28.26
C PHE A 200 15.95 -12.46 -29.12
N TYR A 201 16.17 -12.22 -30.41
CA TYR A 201 16.69 -13.21 -31.36
C TYR A 201 18.22 -13.39 -31.35
N ASN A 202 18.89 -12.79 -30.36
CA ASN A 202 20.35 -12.87 -30.18
C ASN A 202 21.18 -12.36 -31.37
N LEU A 203 20.67 -11.34 -32.06
CA LEU A 203 21.34 -10.65 -33.16
C LEU A 203 22.10 -9.41 -32.67
N VAL A 204 23.05 -8.95 -33.48
CA VAL A 204 23.74 -7.67 -33.26
C VAL A 204 23.12 -6.65 -34.18
N SER A 205 22.66 -5.54 -33.64
CA SER A 205 22.07 -4.44 -34.38
C SER A 205 22.83 -3.14 -34.10
N THR A 206 23.17 -2.40 -35.15
CA THR A 206 23.91 -1.13 -35.05
C THR A 206 23.26 -0.10 -35.96
N THR A 207 22.83 1.03 -35.39
CA THR A 207 22.27 2.13 -36.16
C THR A 207 23.37 3.10 -36.56
N VAL A 208 23.48 3.35 -37.87
CA VAL A 208 24.43 4.31 -38.45
C VAL A 208 23.65 5.50 -39.00
N THR A 209 24.27 6.68 -38.91
CA THR A 209 23.74 7.91 -39.52
C THR A 209 24.50 8.16 -40.81
N GLU A 210 23.80 8.17 -41.92
CA GLU A 210 24.37 8.56 -43.20
C GLU A 210 23.91 9.99 -43.52
N SER A 211 24.84 10.93 -43.55
CA SER A 211 24.59 12.32 -43.95
C SER A 211 24.94 12.50 -45.42
N LYS A 212 23.95 12.84 -46.24
CA LYS A 212 24.15 13.31 -47.62
C LYS A 212 23.65 14.75 -47.69
N GLY A 213 24.57 15.72 -47.53
CA GLY A 213 24.23 17.14 -47.55
C GLY A 213 23.41 17.58 -46.32
N ARG A 214 22.25 18.22 -46.53
CA ARG A 214 21.37 18.72 -45.45
C ARG A 214 20.43 17.66 -44.85
N GLU A 215 20.38 16.46 -45.41
CA GLU A 215 19.52 15.37 -44.92
C GLU A 215 20.35 14.25 -44.29
N SER A 216 19.94 13.84 -43.08
CA SER A 216 20.51 12.71 -42.36
C SER A 216 19.52 11.54 -42.35
N SER A 217 19.91 10.40 -42.89
CA SER A 217 19.12 9.17 -42.84
C SER A 217 19.72 8.20 -41.82
N LYS A 218 18.86 7.58 -40.99
CA LYS A 218 19.27 6.57 -40.02
C LYS A 218 18.98 5.17 -40.57
N THR A 219 19.98 4.31 -40.51
CA THR A 219 19.92 2.96 -41.05
C THR A 219 20.45 1.97 -40.01
N THR A 220 19.63 0.98 -39.65
CA THR A 220 19.99 -0.08 -38.70
C THR A 220 20.50 -1.31 -39.46
N ARG A 221 21.76 -1.67 -39.21
CA ARG A 221 22.42 -2.85 -39.78
C ARG A 221 22.39 -3.99 -38.77
N ILE A 222 21.90 -5.15 -39.17
CA ILE A 222 21.64 -6.32 -38.32
C ILE A 222 22.48 -7.50 -38.82
N LYS A 223 23.19 -8.17 -37.89
CA LYS A 223 24.11 -9.28 -38.18
C LYS A 223 23.90 -10.45 -37.22
N LYS A 224 24.21 -11.67 -37.67
CA LYS A 224 24.28 -12.88 -36.84
C LYS A 224 25.55 -12.89 -35.98
N LYS A 225 25.48 -13.35 -34.73
CA LYS A 225 26.66 -13.57 -33.87
C LYS A 225 27.42 -14.83 -34.30
N GLN A 226 28.75 -14.80 -34.31
CA GLN A 226 29.62 -15.86 -34.87
C GLN A 226 29.72 -17.17 -34.05
N SER A 227 28.93 -17.38 -32.99
CA SER A 227 29.17 -18.52 -32.09
C SER A 227 27.96 -19.05 -31.31
N VAL A 228 26.78 -19.15 -31.92
CA VAL A 228 25.63 -19.82 -31.29
C VAL A 228 24.84 -20.60 -32.34
N SER A 229 24.50 -21.87 -32.06
CA SER A 229 23.56 -22.65 -32.88
C SER A 229 22.23 -21.90 -32.95
N ALA A 230 21.75 -21.63 -34.17
CA ALA A 230 20.58 -20.81 -34.41
C ALA A 230 19.27 -21.56 -34.14
N ASP A 231 19.04 -21.96 -32.89
CA ASP A 231 17.70 -22.37 -32.45
C ASP A 231 16.94 -21.08 -32.09
N LEU A 232 16.17 -20.59 -33.06
CA LEU A 232 15.21 -19.51 -32.85
C LEU A 232 14.22 -19.95 -31.75
N PRO A 233 13.86 -19.08 -30.80
CA PRO A 233 12.79 -19.39 -29.86
C PRO A 233 11.50 -19.70 -30.63
N ASN A 234 10.85 -20.81 -30.27
CA ASN A 234 9.59 -21.24 -30.88
C ASN A 234 8.46 -20.23 -30.60
N ILE A 235 8.47 -19.60 -29.43
CA ILE A 235 7.57 -18.50 -29.08
C ILE A 235 8.18 -17.18 -29.58
N THR A 236 7.43 -16.45 -30.41
CA THR A 236 7.81 -15.11 -30.89
C THR A 236 7.76 -14.09 -29.75
N LEU A 237 8.46 -12.97 -29.88
CA LEU A 237 8.38 -11.88 -28.92
C LEU A 237 6.95 -11.34 -28.82
N SER A 238 6.23 -11.21 -29.94
CA SER A 238 4.83 -10.79 -29.95
C SER A 238 3.92 -11.76 -29.19
N ASN A 239 4.06 -13.08 -29.42
CA ASN A 239 3.29 -14.09 -28.69
C ASN A 239 3.71 -14.15 -27.22
N PHE A 240 4.99 -13.97 -26.91
CA PHE A 240 5.48 -13.89 -25.54
C PHE A 240 4.87 -12.70 -24.78
N LEU A 241 4.84 -11.52 -25.40
CA LEU A 241 4.21 -10.31 -24.86
C LEU A 241 2.69 -10.48 -24.72
N LYS A 242 2.04 -11.14 -25.68
CA LYS A 242 0.61 -11.47 -25.62
C LYS A 242 0.30 -12.45 -24.48
N MET A 243 1.08 -13.52 -24.35
CA MET A 243 0.97 -14.50 -23.26
C MET A 243 1.20 -13.85 -21.88
N ALA A 244 2.16 -12.92 -21.77
CA ALA A 244 2.40 -12.16 -20.55
C ALA A 244 1.22 -11.25 -20.17
N LYS A 245 0.47 -10.74 -21.17
CA LYS A 245 -0.71 -9.90 -20.97
C LYS A 245 -1.98 -10.70 -20.63
N GLU A 246 -2.09 -11.92 -21.17
CA GLU A 246 -3.30 -12.77 -21.05
C GLU A 246 -3.20 -13.83 -19.92
N GLY A 247 -2.06 -13.97 -19.24
CA GLY A 247 -1.94 -14.78 -18.01
C GLY A 247 -1.82 -16.30 -18.19
N PHE A 248 -1.51 -16.79 -19.40
CA PHE A 248 -1.47 -18.24 -19.74
C PHE A 248 -0.16 -18.99 -19.38
N CYS A 249 0.63 -18.47 -18.44
CA CYS A 249 1.83 -19.16 -17.96
C CYS A 249 1.51 -20.04 -16.73
N SER A 250 2.32 -21.07 -16.46
CA SER A 250 2.14 -21.90 -15.26
C SER A 250 2.24 -21.02 -14.00
N LEU A 251 1.57 -21.40 -12.91
CA LEU A 251 1.43 -20.59 -11.68
C LEU A 251 2.75 -19.94 -11.23
N ALA A 252 3.88 -20.64 -11.31
CA ALA A 252 5.18 -20.11 -10.91
C ALA A 252 5.68 -18.93 -11.77
N VAL A 253 5.37 -18.90 -13.07
CA VAL A 253 5.76 -17.82 -13.98
C VAL A 253 4.74 -16.68 -13.95
N VAL A 254 3.47 -16.96 -13.63
CA VAL A 254 2.43 -15.93 -13.41
C VAL A 254 2.67 -15.21 -12.08
N ASP A 255 3.04 -15.92 -11.01
CA ASP A 255 3.42 -15.32 -9.72
C ASP A 255 4.69 -14.47 -9.86
N PHE A 256 5.66 -14.95 -10.65
CA PHE A 256 6.86 -14.19 -10.99
C PHE A 256 6.55 -12.93 -11.82
N LEU A 257 5.73 -13.01 -12.87
CA LEU A 257 5.39 -11.84 -13.68
C LEU A 257 4.44 -10.86 -12.95
N ARG A 258 3.58 -11.33 -12.05
CA ARG A 258 2.73 -10.49 -11.18
C ARG A 258 3.55 -9.69 -10.16
N GLN A 259 4.63 -10.24 -9.61
CA GLN A 259 5.51 -9.51 -8.69
C GLN A 259 6.29 -8.37 -9.38
N PHE A 260 6.45 -8.40 -10.70
CA PHE A 260 7.21 -7.41 -11.47
C PHE A 260 6.36 -6.36 -12.22
N THR A 261 5.02 -6.38 -12.09
CA THR A 261 4.11 -5.53 -12.91
C THR A 261 3.23 -4.53 -12.16
N MET A 262 3.44 -4.26 -10.87
CA MET A 262 2.76 -3.12 -10.24
C MET A 262 3.77 -2.19 -9.57
N ALA A 263 3.83 -0.94 -10.04
CA ALA A 263 3.90 0.16 -9.09
C ALA A 263 2.72 -0.09 -8.13
N LYS A 264 3.00 -0.48 -6.88
CA LYS A 264 1.95 -0.83 -5.93
C LYS A 264 0.99 0.35 -5.87
N LYS A 265 -0.26 0.12 -6.28
CA LYS A 265 -1.28 1.14 -6.16
C LYS A 265 -1.34 1.57 -4.69
N PRO A 266 -1.40 2.89 -4.41
CA PRO A 266 -1.52 3.35 -3.06
C PRO A 266 -2.74 2.73 -2.38
N VAL A 267 -2.56 2.21 -1.16
CA VAL A 267 -3.66 1.63 -0.38
C VAL A 267 -4.37 2.76 0.36
N ARG A 268 -5.64 3.01 0.03
CA ARG A 268 -6.45 4.01 0.73
C ARG A 268 -6.65 3.59 2.18
N TYR A 269 -6.45 4.50 3.11
CA TYR A 269 -6.78 4.32 4.52
C TYR A 269 -7.61 5.47 5.07
N CYS A 270 -8.33 5.19 6.15
CA CYS A 270 -9.00 6.19 6.98
C CYS A 270 -8.72 5.89 8.46
N ILE A 271 -8.44 6.91 9.26
CA ILE A 271 -8.46 6.80 10.73
C ILE A 271 -9.84 7.23 11.19
N VAL A 272 -10.52 6.33 11.91
CA VAL A 272 -11.88 6.52 12.37
C VAL A 272 -11.93 6.35 13.89
N ASP A 273 -12.49 7.34 14.57
CA ASP A 273 -12.79 7.28 15.99
C ASP A 273 -14.15 6.60 16.19
N ALA A 274 -14.16 5.39 16.74
CA ALA A 274 -15.37 4.61 17.00
C ALA A 274 -15.96 4.89 18.39
N PHE A 275 -17.27 4.68 18.54
CA PHE A 275 -18.05 4.94 19.77
C PHE A 275 -18.06 6.40 20.22
N THR A 276 -18.03 7.32 19.25
CA THR A 276 -18.11 8.76 19.50
C THR A 276 -18.76 9.50 18.33
N ASP A 277 -19.25 10.70 18.60
CA ASP A 277 -19.73 11.68 17.62
C ASP A 277 -18.78 12.87 17.45
N SER A 278 -17.62 12.84 18.12
CA SER A 278 -16.66 13.93 18.17
C SER A 278 -15.26 13.42 17.87
N ALA A 279 -14.52 14.13 17.02
CA ALA A 279 -13.12 13.80 16.75
C ALA A 279 -12.27 13.83 18.03
N PHE A 280 -11.24 13.00 18.07
CA PHE A 280 -10.28 12.84 19.17
C PHE A 280 -10.87 12.24 20.46
N LYS A 281 -12.10 11.73 20.39
CA LYS A 281 -12.73 10.91 21.43
C LYS A 281 -12.91 9.48 20.93
N GLY A 282 -13.53 8.60 21.70
CA GLY A 282 -13.77 7.23 21.29
C GLY A 282 -12.48 6.42 21.14
N ASN A 283 -12.54 5.33 20.38
CA ASN A 283 -11.41 4.45 20.12
C ASN A 283 -10.96 4.54 18.65
N PRO A 284 -9.74 5.04 18.37
CA PRO A 284 -9.25 5.17 17.01
C PRO A 284 -8.91 3.81 16.41
N ALA A 285 -9.33 3.61 15.15
CA ALA A 285 -8.88 2.49 14.33
C ALA A 285 -8.51 2.97 12.92
N ALA A 286 -7.42 2.42 12.39
CA ALA A 286 -7.02 2.62 11.01
C ALA A 286 -7.71 1.58 10.13
N VAL A 287 -8.46 2.01 9.14
CA VAL A 287 -9.19 1.16 8.20
C VAL A 287 -8.49 1.24 6.85
N CYS A 288 -7.86 0.15 6.42
CA CYS A 288 -7.19 0.05 5.13
C CYS A 288 -8.06 -0.73 4.14
N LEU A 289 -8.35 -0.15 2.97
CA LEU A 289 -9.08 -0.82 1.89
C LEU A 289 -8.11 -1.42 0.89
N LEU A 290 -8.07 -2.75 0.84
CA LEU A 290 -7.21 -3.52 -0.04
C LEU A 290 -7.98 -3.96 -1.31
N GLU A 291 -7.37 -3.77 -2.48
CA GLU A 291 -7.88 -4.37 -3.73
C GLU A 291 -7.65 -5.89 -3.73
N GLU A 292 -6.54 -6.34 -3.15
CA GLU A 292 -6.12 -7.74 -3.04
C GLU A 292 -5.52 -8.00 -1.65
N GLU A 293 -5.66 -9.22 -1.13
CA GLU A 293 -5.06 -9.59 0.16
C GLU A 293 -3.54 -9.40 0.15
N ARG A 294 -3.03 -8.77 1.20
CA ARG A 294 -1.60 -8.69 1.48
C ARG A 294 -1.16 -9.86 2.34
N ASP A 295 0.14 -10.10 2.43
CA ASP A 295 0.69 -11.05 3.39
C ASP A 295 0.61 -10.51 4.83
N GLU A 296 0.68 -11.43 5.80
CA GLU A 296 0.56 -11.13 7.22
C GLU A 296 1.72 -10.26 7.73
N GLU A 297 2.92 -10.44 7.20
CA GLU A 297 4.11 -9.67 7.58
C GLU A 297 3.91 -8.19 7.24
N TRP A 298 3.40 -7.89 6.05
CA TRP A 298 3.06 -6.53 5.61
C TRP A 298 1.94 -5.92 6.46
N MET A 299 0.85 -6.66 6.70
CA MET A 299 -0.26 -6.18 7.54
C MET A 299 0.19 -5.91 8.97
N GLN A 300 1.07 -6.74 9.53
CA GLN A 300 1.63 -6.53 10.85
C GLN A 300 2.59 -5.32 10.88
N ALA A 301 3.38 -5.12 9.82
CA ALA A 301 4.28 -3.97 9.69
C ALA A 301 3.52 -2.65 9.60
N VAL A 302 2.47 -2.58 8.78
CA VAL A 302 1.62 -1.38 8.66
C VAL A 302 0.86 -1.09 9.96
N ALA A 303 0.37 -2.12 10.65
CA ALA A 303 -0.30 -1.93 11.94
C ALA A 303 0.66 -1.35 12.99
N ARG A 304 1.92 -1.78 12.96
CA ARG A 304 2.98 -1.22 13.80
C ARG A 304 3.34 0.21 13.43
N GLU A 305 3.34 0.55 12.14
CA GLU A 305 3.61 1.91 11.66
C GLU A 305 2.53 2.90 12.13
N PHE A 306 1.25 2.52 12.06
CA PHE A 306 0.18 3.36 12.60
C PHE A 306 0.27 3.51 14.13
N ASN A 307 0.71 2.45 14.83
CA ASN A 307 0.92 2.43 16.28
C ASN A 307 -0.28 2.95 17.10
N ILE A 308 -1.49 2.59 16.69
CA ILE A 308 -2.75 2.82 17.41
C ILE A 308 -3.32 1.49 17.91
N SER A 309 -4.46 1.53 18.62
CA SER A 309 -5.09 0.33 19.20
C SER A 309 -5.18 -0.80 18.17
N GLU A 310 -5.84 -0.53 17.03
CA GLU A 310 -6.02 -1.51 15.97
C GLU A 310 -5.94 -0.89 14.56
N THR A 311 -5.32 -1.65 13.66
CA THR A 311 -5.43 -1.45 12.21
C THR A 311 -6.22 -2.61 11.63
N CYS A 312 -7.24 -2.31 10.83
CA CYS A 312 -8.06 -3.31 10.18
C CYS A 312 -7.95 -3.23 8.65
N TYR A 313 -7.98 -4.39 8.02
CA TYR A 313 -7.79 -4.55 6.58
C TYR A 313 -9.07 -5.12 5.96
N LEU A 314 -9.65 -4.36 5.04
CA LEU A 314 -10.84 -4.72 4.29
C LEU A 314 -10.45 -5.19 2.90
N THR A 315 -10.81 -6.42 2.54
CA THR A 315 -10.74 -6.91 1.16
C THR A 315 -12.13 -7.27 0.68
N ARG A 316 -12.58 -6.70 -0.43
CA ARG A 316 -13.91 -7.02 -0.98
C ARG A 316 -13.90 -8.45 -1.53
N LEU A 317 -14.87 -9.26 -1.13
CA LEU A 317 -15.03 -10.60 -1.69
C LEU A 317 -15.83 -10.47 -3.00
N SER A 318 -15.26 -10.93 -4.11
CA SER A 318 -15.99 -10.98 -5.38
C SER A 318 -17.08 -12.03 -5.31
N GLU A 319 -18.32 -11.63 -5.53
CA GLU A 319 -19.41 -12.57 -5.77
C GLU A 319 -19.26 -13.17 -7.17
N SER A 320 -19.41 -14.49 -7.31
CA SER A 320 -19.61 -15.10 -8.62
C SER A 320 -20.84 -14.46 -9.27
N ALA A 321 -20.84 -14.35 -10.60
CA ALA A 321 -21.88 -13.68 -11.40
C ALA A 321 -23.32 -14.25 -11.24
N GLU A 322 -23.52 -15.21 -10.34
CA GLU A 322 -24.78 -15.85 -10.00
C GLU A 322 -25.46 -15.25 -8.75
N CYS A 323 -24.77 -14.39 -7.97
CA CYS A 323 -25.41 -13.63 -6.89
C CYS A 323 -26.08 -12.38 -7.47
N LEU A 324 -27.30 -12.61 -7.94
CA LEU A 324 -28.25 -11.63 -8.44
C LEU A 324 -28.47 -10.49 -7.42
N THR A 325 -28.76 -9.31 -7.97
CA THR A 325 -29.34 -8.12 -7.32
C THR A 325 -30.05 -8.43 -6.00
N GLY A 326 -29.48 -7.95 -4.88
CA GLY A 326 -30.05 -8.12 -3.53
C GLY A 326 -29.13 -8.85 -2.53
N SER A 327 -27.94 -9.27 -2.93
CA SER A 327 -26.93 -9.86 -2.03
C SER A 327 -26.38 -8.84 -1.03
N VAL A 328 -26.20 -9.28 0.22
CA VAL A 328 -25.56 -8.49 1.28
C VAL A 328 -24.06 -8.39 0.95
N PRO A 329 -23.48 -7.19 0.86
CA PRO A 329 -22.08 -7.03 0.49
C PRO A 329 -21.17 -7.69 1.53
N ARG A 330 -20.21 -8.49 1.03
CA ARG A 330 -19.30 -9.28 1.86
C ARG A 330 -17.86 -8.82 1.73
N PHE A 331 -17.17 -8.70 2.85
CA PHE A 331 -15.76 -8.34 2.93
C PHE A 331 -15.01 -9.34 3.80
N ARG A 332 -13.75 -9.62 3.47
CA ARG A 332 -12.83 -10.15 4.47
C ARG A 332 -12.36 -9.00 5.35
N LEU A 333 -12.38 -9.21 6.66
CA LEU A 333 -11.92 -8.25 7.65
C LEU A 333 -10.93 -8.95 8.60
N ARG A 334 -9.73 -8.36 8.72
CA ARG A 334 -8.66 -8.79 9.64
C ARG A 334 -8.25 -7.61 10.50
N TRP A 335 -7.85 -7.87 11.74
CA TRP A 335 -7.45 -6.83 12.69
C TRP A 335 -6.09 -7.13 13.29
N PHE A 336 -5.25 -6.11 13.34
CA PHE A 336 -3.90 -6.19 13.85
C PHE A 336 -3.71 -5.11 14.89
N THR A 337 -3.24 -5.52 16.06
CA THR A 337 -2.56 -4.63 17.00
C THR A 337 -1.15 -4.35 16.47
N PRO A 338 -0.38 -3.42 17.07
CA PRO A 338 1.02 -3.19 16.68
C PRO A 338 1.94 -4.42 16.80
N VAL A 339 1.50 -5.47 17.52
CA VAL A 339 2.33 -6.65 17.84
C VAL A 339 1.77 -7.98 17.34
N ALA A 340 0.46 -8.12 17.13
CA ALA A 340 -0.17 -9.37 16.70
C ALA A 340 -1.55 -9.17 16.03
N GLU A 341 -1.94 -10.15 15.19
CA GLU A 341 -3.33 -10.30 14.71
C GLU A 341 -4.26 -10.74 15.86
N VAL A 342 -5.45 -10.14 15.92
CA VAL A 342 -6.50 -10.51 16.88
C VAL A 342 -7.69 -11.15 16.17
N LYS A 343 -8.32 -12.13 16.82
CA LYS A 343 -9.42 -12.90 16.22
C LYS A 343 -10.74 -12.12 16.13
N LEU A 344 -10.93 -11.11 16.98
CA LEU A 344 -12.16 -10.34 17.09
C LEU A 344 -11.86 -8.95 17.66
N CYS A 345 -12.39 -7.90 17.02
CA CYS A 345 -12.28 -6.53 17.53
C CYS A 345 -13.55 -5.72 17.25
N GLY A 346 -14.19 -5.19 18.30
CA GLY A 346 -15.45 -4.47 18.19
C GLY A 346 -15.32 -3.09 17.54
N HIS A 347 -14.51 -2.20 18.12
CA HIS A 347 -14.42 -0.81 17.67
C HIS A 347 -13.84 -0.69 16.25
N ALA A 348 -12.87 -1.52 15.88
CA ALA A 348 -12.31 -1.53 14.53
C ALA A 348 -13.27 -2.13 13.48
N THR A 349 -14.18 -3.03 13.88
CA THR A 349 -15.30 -3.46 13.03
C THR A 349 -16.31 -2.33 12.82
N LEU A 350 -16.60 -1.57 13.89
CA LEU A 350 -17.48 -0.40 13.81
C LEU A 350 -16.87 0.67 12.89
N ALA A 351 -15.58 0.96 13.06
CA ALA A 351 -14.81 1.86 12.21
C ALA A 351 -14.83 1.43 10.73
N ALA A 352 -14.56 0.14 10.46
CA ALA A 352 -14.64 -0.42 9.11
C ALA A 352 -16.03 -0.27 8.48
N SER A 353 -17.07 -0.54 9.25
CA SER A 353 -18.46 -0.37 8.81
C SER A 353 -18.78 1.09 8.53
N HIS A 354 -18.33 2.01 9.40
CA HIS A 354 -18.50 3.44 9.20
C HIS A 354 -17.82 3.90 7.92
N PHE A 355 -16.59 3.46 7.68
CA PHE A 355 -15.86 3.77 6.46
C PHE A 355 -16.62 3.29 5.21
N LEU A 356 -17.18 2.07 5.22
CA LEU A 356 -17.94 1.54 4.09
C LEU A 356 -19.26 2.31 3.85
N PHE A 357 -20.00 2.65 4.91
CA PHE A 357 -21.26 3.39 4.81
C PHE A 357 -21.05 4.87 4.47
N ALA A 358 -20.18 5.58 5.19
CA ALA A 358 -19.97 7.02 5.05
C ALA A 358 -19.39 7.41 3.69
N TYR A 359 -18.52 6.57 3.12
CA TYR A 359 -17.95 6.79 1.79
C TYR A 359 -18.77 6.15 0.66
N ASN A 360 -20.00 5.69 0.93
CA ASN A 360 -20.91 5.08 -0.05
C ASN A 360 -20.28 3.92 -0.85
N LEU A 361 -19.40 3.14 -0.21
CA LEU A 361 -18.74 1.99 -0.83
C LEU A 361 -19.66 0.76 -0.90
N VAL A 362 -20.76 0.80 -0.16
CA VAL A 362 -21.86 -0.17 -0.18
C VAL A 362 -23.20 0.56 -0.32
N LYS A 363 -24.19 -0.09 -0.94
CA LYS A 363 -25.56 0.43 -1.08
C LYS A 363 -26.57 -0.20 -0.11
N SER A 364 -26.18 -1.28 0.55
CA SER A 364 -27.00 -2.00 1.54
C SER A 364 -26.84 -1.36 2.91
N ASP A 365 -27.87 -1.43 3.76
CA ASP A 365 -27.80 -1.08 5.19
C ASP A 365 -27.12 -2.17 6.03
N THR A 366 -26.84 -3.33 5.44
CA THR A 366 -26.19 -4.46 6.12
C THR A 366 -24.91 -4.83 5.38
N ILE A 367 -23.86 -5.14 6.15
CA ILE A 367 -22.57 -5.65 5.66
C ILE A 367 -22.25 -6.94 6.41
N GLU A 368 -21.70 -7.93 5.69
CA GLU A 368 -21.11 -9.12 6.30
C GLU A 368 -19.58 -9.08 6.22
N PHE A 369 -18.94 -9.41 7.33
CA PHE A 369 -17.50 -9.56 7.44
C PHE A 369 -17.13 -11.00 7.68
N LEU A 370 -16.31 -11.58 6.79
CA LEU A 370 -15.66 -12.86 7.01
C LEU A 370 -14.37 -12.63 7.83
N THR A 371 -14.33 -13.24 9.01
CA THR A 371 -13.28 -13.01 10.02
C THR A 371 -12.78 -14.33 10.58
N LEU A 372 -11.70 -14.31 11.38
CA LEU A 372 -11.22 -15.52 12.07
C LEU A 372 -12.20 -16.04 13.13
N SER A 373 -13.11 -15.21 13.61
CA SER A 373 -14.18 -15.56 14.55
C SER A 373 -15.50 -15.92 13.86
N GLY A 374 -15.48 -16.14 12.53
CA GLY A 374 -16.68 -16.44 11.74
C GLY A 374 -17.25 -15.19 11.06
N ILE A 375 -18.53 -15.25 10.68
CA ILE A 375 -19.21 -14.13 10.01
C ILE A 375 -19.71 -13.15 11.08
N LEU A 376 -19.34 -11.87 10.94
CA LEU A 376 -19.90 -10.77 11.71
C LEU A 376 -20.80 -9.91 10.82
N THR A 377 -21.87 -9.39 11.39
CA THR A 377 -22.83 -8.54 10.67
C THR A 377 -22.82 -7.15 11.28
N ALA A 378 -22.74 -6.14 10.42
CA ALA A 378 -22.91 -4.74 10.80
C ALA A 378 -24.13 -4.15 10.09
N LYS A 379 -24.95 -3.43 10.83
CA LYS A 379 -26.16 -2.77 10.31
C LYS A 379 -26.12 -1.27 10.55
N ARG A 380 -26.43 -0.50 9.53
CA ARG A 380 -26.72 0.93 9.63
C ARG A 380 -28.12 1.11 10.20
N VAL A 381 -28.23 1.86 11.29
CA VAL A 381 -29.48 2.11 12.01
C VAL A 381 -29.71 3.62 12.12
N PRO A 382 -30.92 4.13 11.88
CA PRO A 382 -31.22 5.56 12.04
C PRO A 382 -30.92 6.07 13.45
N ASP A 383 -30.38 7.29 13.55
CA ASP A 383 -30.20 7.95 14.83
C ASP A 383 -31.51 8.59 15.32
N THR A 384 -32.26 7.84 16.13
CA THR A 384 -33.57 8.26 16.63
C THR A 384 -33.52 9.45 17.59
N LYS A 385 -32.36 9.82 18.16
CA LYS A 385 -32.25 11.00 19.03
C LYS A 385 -32.28 12.33 18.25
N ILE A 386 -32.01 12.32 16.94
CA ILE A 386 -32.04 13.54 16.11
C ILE A 386 -33.44 13.81 15.55
N LEU A 387 -34.29 12.78 15.40
CA LEU A 387 -35.66 12.93 14.92
C LEU A 387 -36.53 13.80 15.85
N ASP A 388 -36.22 13.89 17.14
CA ASP A 388 -36.93 14.75 18.10
C ASP A 388 -36.41 16.21 18.12
N LEU A 389 -35.26 16.51 17.49
CA LEU A 389 -34.62 17.85 17.51
C LEU A 389 -34.48 18.49 16.11
N SER A 390 -34.53 17.72 15.02
CA SER A 390 -34.29 18.22 13.66
C SER A 390 -35.55 18.51 12.84
N ASN A 391 -36.55 19.14 13.44
CA ASN A 391 -37.54 19.92 12.69
C ASN A 391 -37.08 21.36 12.42
N SER A 392 -35.76 21.63 12.48
CA SER A 392 -35.21 22.96 12.24
C SER A 392 -34.01 22.92 11.29
N LEU A 393 -34.31 23.31 10.04
CA LEU A 393 -33.51 24.12 9.11
C LEU A 393 -32.15 23.56 8.60
N ASN A 394 -32.11 23.46 7.27
CA ASN A 394 -30.96 23.29 6.36
C ASN A 394 -30.57 21.84 6.01
N GLY A 395 -31.12 21.36 4.89
CA GLY A 395 -30.94 20.03 4.30
C GLY A 395 -29.56 19.76 3.68
N ASN A 396 -28.49 19.97 4.43
CA ASN A 396 -27.12 19.56 4.06
C ASN A 396 -26.35 18.92 5.24
N ALA A 397 -27.02 18.52 6.32
CA ALA A 397 -26.37 17.74 7.36
C ALA A 397 -26.19 16.28 6.87
N PRO A 398 -24.99 15.68 7.00
CA PRO A 398 -24.85 14.24 6.76
C PRO A 398 -25.83 13.49 7.67
N GLU A 399 -26.58 12.53 7.11
CA GLU A 399 -27.46 11.67 7.90
C GLU A 399 -26.66 11.05 9.05
N SER A 400 -27.02 11.39 10.28
CA SER A 400 -26.47 10.74 11.46
C SER A 400 -27.06 9.35 11.56
N PHE A 401 -26.20 8.34 11.66
CA PHE A 401 -26.59 6.95 11.85
C PHE A 401 -25.76 6.29 12.95
N LEU A 402 -26.32 5.27 13.57
CA LEU A 402 -25.58 4.34 14.40
C LEU A 402 -25.21 3.10 13.59
N ILE A 403 -24.14 2.45 14.00
CA ILE A 403 -23.77 1.13 13.49
C ILE A 403 -24.04 0.13 14.59
N GLU A 404 -24.93 -0.82 14.32
CA GLU A 404 -25.19 -1.97 15.17
C GLU A 404 -24.27 -3.12 14.77
N LEU A 405 -23.56 -3.66 15.75
CA LEU A 405 -22.82 -4.90 15.68
C LEU A 405 -23.46 -5.92 16.61
N ASP A 406 -23.48 -7.19 16.21
CA ASP A 406 -24.10 -8.26 16.98
C ASP A 406 -23.04 -9.26 17.46
N PHE A 407 -22.90 -9.41 18.78
CA PHE A 407 -21.87 -10.23 19.41
C PHE A 407 -22.45 -11.25 20.39
N PRO A 408 -21.76 -12.38 20.64
CA PRO A 408 -22.20 -13.30 21.67
C PRO A 408 -22.00 -12.66 23.06
N VAL A 409 -22.90 -13.00 23.99
CA VAL A 409 -22.69 -12.73 25.42
C VAL A 409 -21.38 -13.39 25.88
N ASP A 410 -20.60 -12.69 26.70
CA ASP A 410 -19.48 -13.29 27.44
C ASP A 410 -19.95 -13.58 28.88
N PRO A 411 -20.15 -14.86 29.25
CA PRO A 411 -20.64 -15.21 30.58
C PRO A 411 -19.69 -14.76 31.69
N VAL A 412 -20.30 -14.27 32.78
CA VAL A 412 -19.61 -13.75 33.96
C VAL A 412 -19.79 -14.71 35.13
N THR A 413 -18.69 -15.02 35.82
CA THR A 413 -18.67 -15.89 37.01
C THR A 413 -18.02 -15.19 38.19
N GLU A 414 -18.48 -15.48 39.41
CA GLU A 414 -17.87 -14.91 40.61
C GLU A 414 -16.41 -15.36 40.75
N TYR A 415 -15.53 -14.40 41.07
CA TYR A 415 -14.11 -14.68 41.18
C TYR A 415 -13.70 -14.98 42.64
N ASN A 416 -13.78 -16.25 43.02
CA ASN A 416 -13.44 -16.70 44.37
C ASN A 416 -11.98 -17.09 44.51
N GLY A 417 -11.19 -16.39 45.29
CA GLY A 417 -9.93 -16.99 45.72
C GLY A 417 -9.04 -16.12 46.59
N PRO A 418 -7.90 -16.68 47.00
CA PRO A 418 -7.25 -16.24 48.22
C PRO A 418 -6.49 -14.92 48.03
N GLY A 419 -6.63 -13.97 48.96
CA GLY A 419 -5.89 -12.70 48.99
C GLY A 419 -6.28 -11.64 47.95
N LYS A 420 -7.34 -11.90 47.17
CA LYS A 420 -7.62 -11.23 45.88
C LYS A 420 -8.09 -9.78 45.96
N VAL A 421 -8.93 -9.44 46.93
CA VAL A 421 -9.52 -8.08 47.03
C VAL A 421 -8.44 -7.05 47.36
N SER A 422 -7.51 -7.38 48.27
CA SER A 422 -6.42 -6.46 48.64
C SER A 422 -5.46 -6.20 47.49
N ALA A 423 -5.08 -7.25 46.73
CA ALA A 423 -4.20 -7.10 45.57
C ALA A 423 -4.85 -6.28 44.43
N ILE A 424 -6.14 -6.54 44.14
CA ILE A 424 -6.89 -5.81 43.11
C ILE A 424 -7.18 -4.37 43.55
N SER A 425 -7.53 -4.16 44.82
CA SER A 425 -7.70 -2.82 45.38
C SER A 425 -6.40 -2.02 45.25
N LYS A 426 -5.25 -2.62 45.60
CA LYS A 426 -3.93 -1.99 45.45
C LYS A 426 -3.61 -1.64 43.99
N SER A 427 -3.95 -2.51 43.04
CA SER A 427 -3.73 -2.22 41.61
C SER A 427 -4.61 -1.09 41.08
N LEU A 428 -5.70 -0.78 41.78
CA LEU A 428 -6.62 0.31 41.51
C LEU A 428 -6.46 1.47 42.52
N GLY A 429 -5.24 1.72 43.00
CA GLY A 429 -4.94 2.88 43.85
C GLY A 429 -5.52 2.81 45.28
N GLY A 430 -5.85 1.60 45.76
CA GLY A 430 -6.47 1.39 47.07
C GLY A 430 -7.99 1.57 47.06
N ALA A 431 -8.63 1.50 45.90
CA ALA A 431 -10.07 1.69 45.78
C ALA A 431 -10.90 0.64 46.53
N SER A 432 -12.08 1.06 46.97
CA SER A 432 -13.09 0.17 47.55
C SER A 432 -13.68 -0.72 46.45
N VAL A 433 -13.62 -2.03 46.64
CA VAL A 433 -14.12 -3.02 45.67
C VAL A 433 -15.34 -3.71 46.28
N HIS A 434 -16.47 -3.68 45.57
CA HIS A 434 -17.73 -4.30 46.01
C HIS A 434 -17.81 -5.78 45.60
N GLU A 435 -17.58 -6.05 44.31
CA GLU A 435 -17.67 -7.39 43.75
C GLU A 435 -16.52 -7.60 42.76
N ILE A 436 -16.09 -8.86 42.62
CA ILE A 436 -15.11 -9.24 41.61
C ILE A 436 -15.65 -10.46 40.90
N HIS A 437 -15.68 -10.35 39.58
CA HIS A 437 -16.09 -11.41 38.68
C HIS A 437 -14.99 -11.67 37.65
N LYS A 438 -15.18 -12.72 36.87
CA LYS A 438 -14.31 -13.11 35.77
C LYS A 438 -15.14 -13.51 34.57
N THR A 439 -14.76 -13.00 33.40
CA THR A 439 -15.35 -13.41 32.14
C THR A 439 -14.82 -14.76 31.70
N THR A 440 -15.63 -15.53 30.99
CA THR A 440 -15.30 -16.91 30.63
C THR A 440 -14.68 -17.02 29.24
N ALA A 441 -15.11 -16.18 28.30
CA ALA A 441 -14.60 -16.19 26.93
C ALA A 441 -13.31 -15.36 26.78
N ALA A 442 -13.31 -14.11 27.28
CA ALA A 442 -12.17 -13.21 27.14
C ALA A 442 -11.11 -13.33 28.26
N ASP A 443 -11.43 -14.07 29.34
CA ASP A 443 -10.57 -14.26 30.51
C ASP A 443 -10.24 -12.93 31.25
N ASP A 444 -11.13 -11.94 31.21
CA ASP A 444 -10.93 -10.64 31.88
C ASP A 444 -11.51 -10.64 33.30
N LEU A 445 -10.91 -9.86 34.21
CA LEU A 445 -11.52 -9.57 35.51
C LEU A 445 -12.53 -8.43 35.38
N ILE A 446 -13.67 -8.54 36.05
CA ILE A 446 -14.62 -7.44 36.24
C ILE A 446 -14.59 -7.05 37.71
N VAL A 447 -14.30 -5.78 37.98
CA VAL A 447 -14.20 -5.21 39.33
C VAL A 447 -15.27 -4.15 39.47
N VAL A 448 -16.22 -4.38 40.38
CA VAL A 448 -17.36 -3.50 40.60
C VAL A 448 -17.01 -2.53 41.70
N LEU A 449 -17.07 -1.24 41.39
CA LEU A 449 -16.79 -0.13 42.29
C LEU A 449 -18.10 0.47 42.83
N PRO A 450 -18.05 1.28 43.90
CA PRO A 450 -19.26 1.81 44.54
C PRO A 450 -20.12 2.69 43.63
N SER A 451 -19.50 3.38 42.67
CA SER A 451 -20.18 4.30 41.76
C SER A 451 -19.40 4.53 40.47
N GLY A 452 -20.04 5.15 39.47
CA GLY A 452 -19.43 5.55 38.21
C GLY A 452 -18.43 6.68 38.39
N GLU A 453 -18.62 7.58 39.37
CA GLU A 453 -17.61 8.58 39.73
C GLU A 453 -16.32 7.90 40.20
N ALA A 454 -16.41 6.88 41.05
CA ALA A 454 -15.25 6.10 41.49
C ALA A 454 -14.54 5.39 40.32
N VAL A 455 -15.28 5.00 39.27
CA VAL A 455 -14.70 4.47 38.03
C VAL A 455 -13.93 5.55 37.27
N ALA A 456 -14.52 6.73 37.11
CA ALA A 456 -13.93 7.83 36.36
C ALA A 456 -12.66 8.38 37.03
N GLU A 457 -12.66 8.46 38.36
CA GLU A 457 -11.58 9.06 39.17
C GLU A 457 -10.43 8.09 39.48
N ILE A 458 -10.53 6.81 39.11
CA ILE A 458 -9.50 5.81 39.44
C ILE A 458 -8.14 6.19 38.83
N GLU A 459 -7.08 6.08 39.62
CA GLU A 459 -5.69 6.13 39.15
C GLU A 459 -5.10 4.72 39.20
N PRO A 460 -5.03 4.01 38.05
CA PRO A 460 -4.57 2.63 38.01
C PRO A 460 -3.05 2.52 38.17
N ASN A 461 -2.58 1.51 38.89
CA ASN A 461 -1.18 1.10 38.88
C ASN A 461 -0.98 -0.02 37.85
N PHE A 462 -0.53 0.33 36.65
CA PHE A 462 -0.40 -0.61 35.53
C PHE A 462 0.56 -1.77 35.81
N ASP A 463 1.64 -1.55 36.57
CA ASP A 463 2.59 -2.60 36.95
C ASP A 463 1.93 -3.65 37.85
N GLU A 464 1.03 -3.22 38.75
CA GLU A 464 0.26 -4.13 39.59
C GLU A 464 -0.88 -4.81 38.80
N ILE A 465 -1.53 -4.08 37.88
CA ILE A 465 -2.55 -4.66 36.98
C ILE A 465 -1.94 -5.75 36.09
N GLN A 466 -0.70 -5.59 35.63
CA GLN A 466 -0.01 -6.61 34.85
C GLN A 466 0.19 -7.92 35.63
N LYS A 467 0.22 -7.86 36.97
CA LYS A 467 0.31 -9.03 37.86
C LYS A 467 -1.07 -9.64 38.16
N CYS A 468 -2.16 -8.93 37.90
CA CYS A 468 -3.51 -9.47 38.08
C CYS A 468 -3.74 -10.69 37.17
N PRO A 469 -4.55 -11.67 37.59
CA PRO A 469 -4.91 -12.80 36.74
C PRO A 469 -5.80 -12.36 35.58
N GLY A 470 -5.88 -13.21 34.54
CA GLY A 470 -6.68 -12.92 33.36
C GLY A 470 -5.94 -12.10 32.30
N ARG A 471 -6.65 -11.72 31.24
CA ARG A 471 -6.14 -10.92 30.13
C ARG A 471 -6.05 -9.43 30.48
N GLY A 472 -7.09 -8.87 31.10
CA GLY A 472 -7.15 -7.50 31.60
C GLY A 472 -8.11 -7.31 32.76
N VAL A 473 -8.28 -6.06 33.18
CA VAL A 473 -9.15 -5.63 34.28
C VAL A 473 -10.16 -4.61 33.78
N ILE A 474 -11.43 -5.00 33.77
CA ILE A 474 -12.58 -4.14 33.54
C ILE A 474 -13.03 -3.60 34.90
N ILE A 475 -13.17 -2.29 35.04
CA ILE A 475 -13.85 -1.71 36.20
C ILE A 475 -15.20 -1.14 35.78
N THR A 476 -16.20 -1.23 36.66
CA THR A 476 -17.53 -0.72 36.38
C THR A 476 -18.26 -0.27 37.63
N GLY A 477 -19.21 0.66 37.49
CA GLY A 477 -19.98 1.23 38.59
C GLY A 477 -21.24 1.91 38.07
N LEU A 478 -22.25 2.03 38.93
CA LEU A 478 -23.53 2.63 38.58
C LEU A 478 -23.34 4.10 38.22
N ALA A 479 -23.87 4.54 37.09
CA ALA A 479 -23.66 5.92 36.65
C ALA A 479 -24.31 6.94 37.63
N PRO A 480 -23.75 8.17 37.72
CA PRO A 480 -24.35 9.25 38.49
C PRO A 480 -25.80 9.50 38.07
N THR A 481 -26.66 9.80 39.04
CA THR A 481 -28.06 10.19 38.74
C THR A 481 -28.06 11.46 37.88
N GLY A 482 -28.84 11.46 36.80
CA GLY A 482 -28.92 12.60 35.87
C GLY A 482 -27.80 12.67 34.82
N SER A 483 -26.84 11.73 34.82
CA SER A 483 -25.78 11.66 33.79
C SER A 483 -26.29 11.25 32.40
N GLY A 484 -27.47 10.65 32.31
CA GLY A 484 -28.02 10.10 31.07
C GLY A 484 -27.45 8.74 30.66
N PHE A 485 -26.60 8.15 31.51
CA PHE A 485 -26.01 6.82 31.35
C PHE A 485 -26.49 5.88 32.46
N ASP A 486 -26.37 4.59 32.22
CA ASP A 486 -26.75 3.56 33.19
C ASP A 486 -25.58 3.09 34.04
N PHE A 487 -24.42 2.93 33.43
CA PHE A 487 -23.20 2.54 34.12
C PHE A 487 -21.97 3.10 33.43
N PHE A 488 -20.92 3.29 34.21
CA PHE A 488 -19.60 3.66 33.71
C PHE A 488 -18.70 2.43 33.66
N SER A 489 -17.73 2.45 32.75
CA SER A 489 -16.70 1.42 32.64
C SER A 489 -15.32 2.02 32.31
N ARG A 490 -14.24 1.29 32.62
CA ARG A 490 -12.89 1.47 32.04
C ARG A 490 -12.26 0.09 31.85
N PHE A 491 -11.32 -0.05 30.93
CA PHE A 491 -10.64 -1.32 30.66
C PHE A 491 -9.13 -1.17 30.60
N PHE A 492 -8.44 -1.90 31.46
CA PHE A 492 -6.98 -1.88 31.58
C PHE A 492 -6.39 -3.22 31.10
N CYS A 493 -5.50 -3.18 30.12
CA CYS A 493 -4.97 -4.38 29.48
C CYS A 493 -3.45 -4.33 29.20
N PRO A 494 -2.60 -3.92 30.17
CA PRO A 494 -1.16 -3.71 29.94
C PRO A 494 -0.42 -4.95 29.39
N LYS A 495 -0.96 -6.16 29.63
CA LYS A 495 -0.45 -7.42 29.07
C LYS A 495 -0.51 -7.49 27.53
N LEU A 496 -1.37 -6.69 26.91
CA LEU A 496 -1.54 -6.60 25.47
C LEU A 496 -0.75 -5.44 24.83
N GLY A 497 0.12 -4.79 25.61
CA GLY A 497 0.94 -3.66 25.15
C GLY A 497 0.21 -2.31 25.18
N ILE A 498 -1.04 -2.27 25.67
CA ILE A 498 -1.84 -1.06 25.82
C ILE A 498 -2.26 -0.96 27.28
N ASN A 499 -1.90 0.13 27.96
CA ASN A 499 -2.23 0.29 29.39
C ASN A 499 -3.74 0.40 29.63
N GLU A 500 -4.42 1.23 28.86
CA GLU A 500 -5.87 1.45 28.92
C GLU A 500 -6.46 1.50 27.51
N ASP A 501 -7.48 0.69 27.26
CA ASP A 501 -8.25 0.71 26.01
C ASP A 501 -9.28 1.86 26.07
N PRO A 502 -9.29 2.79 25.10
CA PRO A 502 -10.23 3.91 25.09
C PRO A 502 -11.70 3.48 25.16
N VAL A 503 -12.10 2.51 24.33
CA VAL A 503 -13.47 1.97 24.29
C VAL A 503 -13.44 0.50 23.87
N CYS A 504 -13.68 -0.39 24.83
CA CYS A 504 -13.60 -1.82 24.64
C CYS A 504 -15.00 -2.41 24.41
N GLY A 505 -15.36 -2.65 23.14
CA GLY A 505 -16.66 -3.25 22.81
C GLY A 505 -16.86 -4.64 23.43
N SER A 506 -15.84 -5.51 23.40
CA SER A 506 -15.96 -6.88 23.93
C SER A 506 -16.18 -6.92 25.44
N ALA A 507 -15.65 -5.96 26.21
CA ALA A 507 -15.95 -5.84 27.64
C ALA A 507 -17.46 -5.68 27.88
N HIS A 508 -18.17 -4.99 26.97
CA HIS A 508 -19.61 -4.75 27.10
C HIS A 508 -20.46 -5.98 26.76
N CYS A 509 -19.90 -7.00 26.10
CA CYS A 509 -20.55 -8.32 25.98
C CYS A 509 -20.66 -9.05 27.32
N ALA A 510 -19.81 -8.70 28.29
CA ALA A 510 -19.87 -9.20 29.66
C ALA A 510 -20.60 -8.24 30.61
N LEU A 511 -20.47 -6.93 30.41
CA LEU A 511 -21.13 -5.93 31.25
C LEU A 511 -22.64 -5.85 31.02
N ALA A 512 -23.13 -6.05 29.79
CA ALA A 512 -24.57 -6.05 29.50
C ALA A 512 -25.36 -7.09 30.33
N PRO A 513 -25.02 -8.39 30.36
CA PRO A 513 -25.71 -9.37 31.20
C PRO A 513 -25.50 -9.13 32.70
N TYR A 514 -24.34 -8.60 33.12
CA TYR A 514 -24.10 -8.23 34.52
C TYR A 514 -25.07 -7.14 34.97
N TRP A 515 -25.11 -6.01 34.26
CA TRP A 515 -25.97 -4.88 34.59
C TRP A 515 -27.45 -5.16 34.35
N SER A 516 -27.81 -6.05 33.42
CA SER A 516 -29.19 -6.51 33.25
C SER A 516 -29.74 -7.17 34.50
N LYS A 517 -28.96 -8.05 35.13
CA LYS A 517 -29.36 -8.68 36.39
C LYS A 517 -29.46 -7.69 37.54
N LYS A 518 -28.62 -6.66 37.57
CA LYS A 518 -28.61 -5.63 38.63
C LYS A 518 -29.71 -4.58 38.47
N LEU A 519 -30.03 -4.18 37.23
CA LEU A 519 -30.95 -3.09 36.93
C LEU A 519 -32.33 -3.56 36.46
N GLY A 520 -32.50 -4.85 36.14
CA GLY A 520 -33.78 -5.41 35.71
C GLY A 520 -34.24 -4.95 34.32
N LYS A 521 -33.30 -4.64 33.42
CA LYS A 521 -33.58 -4.16 32.06
C LYS A 521 -32.64 -4.76 31.01
N SER A 522 -32.93 -4.56 29.73
CA SER A 522 -32.14 -5.12 28.61
C SER A 522 -31.46 -4.07 27.72
N ASP A 523 -31.94 -2.82 27.74
CA ASP A 523 -31.37 -1.72 26.98
C ASP A 523 -30.56 -0.80 27.90
N PHE A 524 -29.34 -0.46 27.48
CA PHE A 524 -28.42 0.37 28.25
C PHE A 524 -27.76 1.44 27.41
N ILE A 525 -27.44 2.57 28.05
CA ILE A 525 -26.46 3.53 27.55
C ILE A 525 -25.27 3.49 28.50
N ALA A 526 -24.17 2.92 28.03
CA ALA A 526 -22.93 2.79 28.78
C ALA A 526 -21.96 3.91 28.40
N TYR A 527 -21.21 4.39 29.39
CA TYR A 527 -20.13 5.37 29.19
C TYR A 527 -18.79 4.78 29.62
N GLN A 528 -17.88 4.57 28.67
CA GLN A 528 -16.52 4.16 29.01
C GLN A 528 -15.70 5.42 29.33
N ALA A 529 -15.42 5.64 30.62
CA ALA A 529 -14.82 6.86 31.17
C ALA A 529 -13.28 6.87 31.07
N SER A 530 -12.74 6.44 29.93
CA SER A 530 -11.31 6.62 29.63
C SER A 530 -11.00 8.10 29.31
N PRO A 531 -9.72 8.52 29.22
CA PRO A 531 -9.38 9.90 28.84
C PRO A 531 -9.97 10.34 27.49
N ARG A 532 -10.15 9.42 26.54
CA ARG A 532 -10.81 9.70 25.25
C ARG A 532 -12.32 9.60 25.33
N SER A 533 -12.84 8.84 26.28
CA SER A 533 -14.26 8.56 26.51
C SER A 533 -15.00 7.90 25.35
N GLY A 534 -16.10 7.20 25.62
CA GLY A 534 -16.96 6.68 24.56
C GLY A 534 -18.34 6.29 25.05
N VAL A 535 -19.30 6.30 24.13
CA VAL A 535 -20.70 5.97 24.42
C VAL A 535 -21.09 4.72 23.63
N LEU A 536 -21.64 3.73 24.33
CA LEU A 536 -22.16 2.51 23.73
C LEU A 536 -23.64 2.36 24.08
N HIS A 537 -24.45 2.11 23.06
CA HIS A 537 -25.84 1.71 23.21
C HIS A 537 -25.92 0.20 23.14
N LEU A 538 -26.40 -0.44 24.20
CA LEU A 538 -26.39 -1.89 24.33
C LEU A 538 -27.82 -2.42 24.35
N HIS A 539 -28.05 -3.54 23.68
CA HIS A 539 -29.25 -4.34 23.83
C HIS A 539 -28.87 -5.78 24.14
N LEU A 540 -29.36 -6.32 25.25
CA LEU A 540 -29.19 -7.72 25.63
C LEU A 540 -30.41 -8.54 25.20
N ASP A 541 -30.19 -9.46 24.27
CA ASP A 541 -31.13 -10.56 24.01
C ASP A 541 -30.71 -11.77 24.85
N ASP A 542 -31.25 -11.82 26.07
CA ASP A 542 -30.95 -12.89 27.03
C ASP A 542 -31.45 -14.26 26.54
N LYS A 543 -32.48 -14.32 25.68
CA LYS A 543 -33.00 -15.60 25.17
C LYS A 543 -32.01 -16.24 24.20
N ASN A 544 -31.42 -15.44 23.32
CA ASN A 544 -30.48 -15.92 22.31
C ASN A 544 -29.01 -15.78 22.72
N GLN A 545 -28.73 -15.26 23.92
CA GLN A 545 -27.38 -15.00 24.44
C GLN A 545 -26.57 -14.10 23.49
N ARG A 546 -27.20 -13.02 23.02
CA ARG A 546 -26.61 -12.02 22.12
C ARG A 546 -26.61 -10.64 22.76
N VAL A 547 -25.59 -9.85 22.44
CA VAL A 547 -25.49 -8.43 22.78
C VAL A 547 -25.33 -7.65 21.49
N SER A 548 -26.29 -6.77 21.22
CA SER A 548 -26.15 -5.77 20.17
C SER A 548 -25.44 -4.55 20.74
N LEU A 549 -24.36 -4.14 20.09
CA LEU A 549 -23.60 -2.95 20.41
C LEU A 549 -23.82 -1.92 19.30
N ARG A 550 -24.36 -0.75 19.65
CA ARG A 550 -24.53 0.36 18.72
C ARG A 550 -23.66 1.53 19.14
N GLY A 551 -23.01 2.14 18.15
CA GLY A 551 -22.17 3.32 18.36
C GLY A 551 -22.13 4.20 17.13
N LYS A 552 -21.78 5.46 17.36
CA LYS A 552 -21.40 6.40 16.31
C LYS A 552 -19.92 6.28 16.00
N ALA A 553 -19.50 6.82 14.87
CA ALA A 553 -18.10 6.94 14.52
C ALA A 553 -17.86 8.21 13.70
N VAL A 554 -16.61 8.69 13.75
CA VAL A 554 -16.17 9.88 13.03
C VAL A 554 -14.86 9.58 12.31
N ALA A 555 -14.83 9.77 10.99
CA ALA A 555 -13.59 9.79 10.24
C ALA A 555 -12.76 11.05 10.59
N VAL A 556 -11.50 10.86 11.00
CA VAL A 556 -10.61 11.94 11.46
C VAL A 556 -9.51 12.24 10.45
N MET A 557 -8.98 11.20 9.80
CA MET A 557 -7.91 11.34 8.80
C MET A 557 -8.19 10.41 7.62
N GLU A 558 -7.87 10.83 6.42
CA GLU A 558 -7.83 9.96 5.25
C GLU A 558 -6.50 10.14 4.52
N GLY A 559 -6.04 9.09 3.85
CA GLY A 559 -4.79 9.12 3.12
C GLY A 559 -4.53 7.85 2.32
N SER A 560 -3.29 7.71 1.86
CA SER A 560 -2.85 6.57 1.07
C SER A 560 -1.48 6.07 1.53
N LEU A 561 -1.36 4.75 1.73
CA LEU A 561 -0.07 4.08 1.96
C LEU A 561 0.60 3.82 0.60
N LEU A 562 1.87 4.19 0.46
CA LEU A 562 2.61 4.15 -0.81
C LEU A 562 3.46 2.88 -1.00
N VAL A 563 3.36 1.91 -0.07
CA VAL A 563 4.36 0.84 0.16
C VAL A 563 3.95 -0.57 -0.26
#